data_AF-A0A6A6YNU5-F1
#
_entry.id   AF-A0A6A6YNU5-F1
#
_cell.length_a   1.000
_cell.length_b   1.000
_cell.length_c   1.000
_cell.angle_alpha   90.00
_cell.angle_beta   90.00
_cell.angle_gamma   90.00
#
_symmetry.space_group_name_H-M   'P 1'
#
loop_
_entity.id
_entity.type
_entity.pdbx_description
1 polymer ?
#
loop_
_entity_poly.entity_id
_entity_poly.type
_entity_poly.pdbx_seq_one_letter_code
_entity_poly.pdbx_strand_id
1 'polypeptide(L)'
;MDSISTKNVAATFKVAPPEKDLATNDALSETFSADDVAKHSRPDDLWIIVGDEVFDVTKYQEEHPGGKKILAKAAGKDATEQFRKHHRDAILI
;
A
#
# COMPACT_ATOMS: atom_id res chain seq x y z
N MET A 1 12.18 -11.70 -27.02
CA MET A 1 11.87 -12.18 -25.66
C MET A 1 12.00 -10.98 -24.74
N ASP A 2 10.92 -10.70 -24.04
CA ASP A 2 10.46 -9.39 -23.64
C ASP A 2 11.29 -8.75 -22.53
N SER A 3 11.87 -7.58 -22.82
CA SER A 3 12.48 -6.70 -21.83
C SER A 3 11.39 -6.13 -20.93
N ILE A 4 11.12 -6.78 -19.79
CA ILE A 4 10.31 -6.19 -18.73
C ILE A 4 11.14 -5.09 -18.09
N SER A 5 10.93 -3.87 -18.58
CA SER A 5 11.38 -2.65 -17.94
C SER A 5 10.72 -2.56 -16.56
N THR A 6 11.48 -2.82 -15.51
CA THR A 6 11.11 -2.52 -14.12
C THR A 6 10.85 -1.03 -14.04
N LYS A 7 9.57 -0.65 -14.11
CA LYS A 7 9.14 0.69 -13.76
C LYS A 7 9.31 0.83 -12.26
N ASN A 8 10.37 1.51 -11.84
CA ASN A 8 10.51 2.01 -10.49
C ASN A 8 9.35 2.99 -10.27
N VAL A 9 8.29 2.52 -9.61
CA VAL A 9 7.24 3.39 -9.10
C VAL A 9 7.85 4.17 -7.94
N ALA A 10 8.07 5.47 -8.14
CA ALA A 10 8.48 6.37 -7.07
C ALA A 10 7.24 6.63 -6.21
N ALA A 11 6.91 5.67 -5.35
CA ALA A 11 5.73 5.75 -4.54
C ALA A 11 6.00 6.51 -3.23
N THR A 12 5.21 7.55 -2.93
CA THR A 12 5.34 8.30 -1.68
C THR A 12 4.61 7.54 -0.57
N PHE A 13 5.27 7.39 0.58
CA PHE A 13 4.74 6.65 1.72
C PHE A 13 3.90 7.57 2.61
N LYS A 14 2.67 7.16 2.90
CA LYS A 14 1.85 7.73 3.96
C LYS A 14 1.44 6.61 4.92
N VAL A 15 2.40 6.20 5.75
CA VAL A 15 2.14 5.31 6.89
C VAL A 15 1.21 6.04 7.83
N ALA A 16 0.08 5.42 8.14
CA ALA A 16 -0.54 5.68 9.42
C ALA A 16 0.49 5.28 10.51
N PRO A 17 0.91 6.19 11.41
CA PRO A 17 2.05 5.94 12.27
C PRO A 17 1.82 4.69 13.13
N PRO A 18 2.74 3.72 13.16
CA PRO A 18 2.83 2.84 14.31
C PRO A 18 3.32 3.70 15.47
N GLU A 19 2.44 3.98 16.43
CA GLU A 19 2.83 4.67 17.66
C GLU A 19 3.90 3.84 18.38
N LYS A 20 5.19 4.13 18.15
CA LYS A 20 6.20 4.27 19.20
C LYS A 20 7.59 4.64 18.67
N ASP A 21 8.14 5.60 19.42
CA ASP A 21 9.56 5.95 19.56
C ASP A 21 10.16 7.00 18.59
N LEU A 22 10.14 8.23 19.12
CA LEU A 22 11.07 9.35 19.02
C LEU A 22 11.61 9.81 17.64
N ALA A 23 11.19 11.05 17.32
CA ALA A 23 12.00 12.16 16.82
C ALA A 23 12.85 11.91 15.57
N THR A 24 12.46 12.50 14.44
CA THR A 24 13.06 13.73 13.90
C THR A 24 12.17 14.23 12.74
N ASN A 25 11.93 15.54 12.69
CA ASN A 25 11.16 16.22 11.63
C ASN A 25 12.01 16.32 10.35
N ASP A 26 12.09 15.24 9.58
CA ASP A 26 12.46 15.28 8.17
C ASP A 26 11.59 14.25 7.47
N ALA A 27 10.80 14.68 6.48
CA ALA A 27 9.86 13.84 5.78
C ALA A 27 10.63 12.82 4.92
N LEU A 28 11.01 11.70 5.54
CA LEU A 28 11.63 10.56 4.87
C LEU A 28 10.60 9.95 3.92
N SER A 29 10.61 10.36 2.64
CA SER A 29 9.91 9.63 1.59
C SER A 29 10.71 8.36 1.28
N GLU A 30 10.38 7.27 1.95
CA GLU A 30 10.90 5.96 1.59
C GLU A 30 10.24 5.50 0.28
N THR A 31 11.07 5.19 -0.72
CA THR A 31 10.62 4.65 -2.00
C THR A 31 10.64 3.14 -1.95
N PHE A 32 9.52 2.50 -2.31
CA PHE A 32 9.39 1.05 -2.35
C PHE A 32 9.25 0.55 -3.78
N SER A 33 9.89 -0.58 -4.09
CA SER A 33 9.62 -1.33 -5.31
C SER A 33 8.37 -2.19 -5.13
N ALA A 34 7.70 -2.55 -6.23
CA ALA A 34 6.60 -3.51 -6.18
C ALA A 34 7.03 -4.87 -5.58
N ASP A 35 8.29 -5.25 -5.74
CA ASP A 35 8.88 -6.45 -5.14
C ASP A 35 9.03 -6.33 -3.61
N ASP A 36 9.28 -5.11 -3.12
CA ASP A 36 9.29 -4.86 -1.68
C ASP A 36 7.88 -4.99 -1.11
N VAL A 37 6.89 -4.37 -1.74
CA VAL A 37 5.48 -4.49 -1.34
C VAL A 37 5.01 -5.94 -1.39
N ALA A 38 5.45 -6.73 -2.37
CA ALA A 38 5.07 -8.14 -2.50
C ALA A 38 5.44 -9.01 -1.28
N LYS A 39 6.44 -8.59 -0.49
CA LYS A 39 6.83 -9.26 0.76
C LYS A 39 5.76 -9.11 1.86
N HIS A 40 4.96 -8.05 1.79
CA HIS A 40 3.91 -7.70 2.75
C HIS A 40 2.54 -8.19 2.27
N SER A 41 2.40 -9.52 2.15
CA SER A 41 1.21 -10.18 1.60
C SER A 41 0.41 -11.01 2.62
N ARG A 42 0.68 -10.83 3.92
CA ARG A 42 0.10 -11.63 5.00
C ARG A 42 -0.97 -10.85 5.77
N PRO A 43 -1.95 -11.51 6.42
CA PRO A 43 -2.96 -10.79 7.21
C PRO A 43 -2.37 -9.95 8.35
N ASP A 44 -1.26 -10.39 8.93
CA ASP A 44 -0.54 -9.66 9.99
C ASP A 44 0.50 -8.67 9.46
N ASP A 45 0.65 -8.57 8.13
CA ASP A 45 1.60 -7.71 7.42
C ASP A 45 1.14 -7.52 5.96
N LEU A 46 0.16 -6.62 5.76
CA LEU A 46 -0.62 -6.47 4.52
C LEU A 46 -0.46 -5.08 3.93
N TRP A 47 0.32 -4.97 2.87
CA TRP A 47 0.48 -3.72 2.13
C TRP A 47 -0.14 -3.82 0.74
N ILE A 48 -0.54 -2.67 0.20
CA ILE A 48 -1.07 -2.53 -1.16
C ILE A 48 -0.50 -1.29 -1.82
N ILE A 49 -0.45 -1.29 -3.15
CA ILE A 49 -0.15 -0.08 -3.94
C ILE A 49 -1.47 0.47 -4.48
N VAL A 50 -1.69 1.77 -4.34
CA VAL A 50 -2.80 2.49 -5.00
C VAL A 50 -2.24 3.75 -5.65
N GLY A 51 -2.29 3.80 -6.98
CA GLY A 51 -1.61 4.81 -7.77
C GLY A 51 -0.09 4.67 -7.64
N ASP A 52 0.54 5.75 -7.20
CA ASP A 52 1.97 5.82 -6.91
C ASP A 52 2.17 5.98 -5.38
N GLU A 53 1.38 5.28 -4.57
CA GLU A 53 1.51 5.32 -3.10
C GLU A 53 1.36 3.90 -2.53
N VAL A 54 2.13 3.61 -1.47
CA VAL A 54 2.08 2.34 -0.74
C VAL A 54 1.34 2.55 0.57
N PHE A 55 0.36 1.68 0.83
CA PHE A 55 -0.47 1.73 2.04
C PHE A 55 -0.32 0.44 2.84
N ASP A 56 0.04 0.57 4.11
CA ASP A 56 -0.13 -0.49 5.10
C ASP A 56 -1.58 -0.49 5.58
N VAL A 57 -2.31 -1.55 5.23
CA VAL A 57 -3.72 -1.72 5.59
C VAL A 57 -3.92 -2.86 6.59
N THR A 58 -2.85 -3.34 7.23
CA THR A 58 -2.86 -4.45 8.20
C THR A 58 -3.89 -4.23 9.30
N LYS A 59 -3.95 -3.03 9.87
CA LYS A 59 -4.94 -2.71 10.92
C LYS A 59 -6.32 -2.39 10.36
N TYR A 60 -6.36 -1.70 9.22
CA TYR A 60 -7.59 -1.25 8.58
C TYR A 60 -8.42 -2.40 7.97
N GLN A 61 -7.82 -3.58 7.75
CA GLN A 61 -8.52 -4.67 7.07
C GLN A 61 -9.86 -5.07 7.70
N GLU A 62 -9.98 -4.98 9.03
CA GLU A 62 -11.22 -5.31 9.75
C GLU A 62 -12.26 -4.17 9.68
N GLU A 63 -11.83 -2.94 9.41
CA GLU A 63 -12.69 -1.76 9.31
C GLU A 63 -13.10 -1.45 7.86
N HIS A 64 -12.45 -2.07 6.88
CA HIS A 64 -12.73 -1.87 5.46
C HIS A 64 -14.19 -2.23 5.13
N PRO A 65 -15.04 -1.25 4.70
CA PRO A 65 -16.47 -1.49 4.42
C PRO A 65 -16.73 -2.51 3.30
N GLY A 66 -15.80 -2.66 2.35
CA GLY A 66 -15.84 -3.69 1.31
C GLY A 66 -15.45 -5.09 1.81
N GLY A 67 -15.05 -5.21 3.09
CA GLY A 67 -14.65 -6.43 3.76
C GLY A 67 -13.18 -6.80 3.57
N LYS A 68 -12.60 -7.45 4.58
CA LYS A 68 -11.18 -7.84 4.61
C LYS A 68 -10.74 -8.78 3.50
N LYS A 69 -11.65 -9.61 2.98
CA LYS A 69 -11.34 -10.58 1.91
C LYS A 69 -10.90 -9.89 0.62
N ILE A 70 -11.33 -8.66 0.39
CA ILE A 70 -10.93 -7.89 -0.80
C ILE A 70 -9.48 -7.43 -0.65
N LEU A 71 -9.12 -6.90 0.52
CA LEU A 71 -7.74 -6.51 0.83
C LEU A 71 -6.79 -7.71 0.83
N ALA A 72 -7.21 -8.85 1.39
CA ALA A 72 -6.42 -10.09 1.35
C ALA A 72 -6.10 -10.57 -0.08
N LYS A 73 -6.95 -10.30 -1.07
CA LYS A 73 -6.67 -10.64 -2.49
C LYS A 73 -5.65 -9.68 -3.13
N ALA A 74 -5.64 -8.44 -2.65
CA ALA A 74 -4.76 -7.36 -3.09
C ALA A 74 -3.44 -7.30 -2.30
N ALA A 75 -3.30 -8.10 -1.24
CA ALA A 75 -2.12 -8.16 -0.39
C ALA A 75 -0.83 -8.33 -1.20
N GLY A 76 0.11 -7.42 -0.99
CA GLY A 76 1.39 -7.35 -1.67
C GLY A 76 1.32 -6.93 -3.15
N LYS A 77 0.22 -6.30 -3.60
CA LYS A 77 -0.01 -6.01 -5.02
C LYS A 77 -0.50 -4.58 -5.26
N ASP A 78 -0.44 -4.20 -6.53
CA ASP A 78 -1.13 -3.03 -7.07
C ASP A 78 -2.65 -3.27 -7.14
N ALA A 79 -3.37 -2.49 -6.33
CA ALA A 79 -4.80 -2.49 -6.20
C ALA A 79 -5.45 -1.27 -6.89
N THR A 80 -4.70 -0.44 -7.62
CA THR A 80 -5.15 0.83 -8.21
C THR A 80 -6.42 0.69 -9.03
N GLU A 81 -6.46 -0.30 -9.93
CA GLU A 81 -7.63 -0.51 -10.78
C GLU A 81 -8.85 -0.95 -9.96
N GLN A 82 -8.65 -1.84 -8.98
CA GLN A 82 -9.72 -2.32 -8.11
C GLN A 82 -10.25 -1.19 -7.22
N PHE A 83 -9.36 -0.34 -6.71
CA PHE A 83 -9.69 0.82 -5.92
C PHE A 83 -10.53 1.81 -6.74
N ARG A 84 -10.05 2.24 -7.91
CA ARG A 84 -10.74 3.21 -8.79
C ARG A 84 -12.10 2.73 -9.30
N LYS A 85 -12.32 1.42 -9.38
CA LYS A 85 -13.63 0.84 -9.75
C LYS A 85 -14.69 1.01 -8.65
N HIS A 86 -14.29 1.09 -7.38
CA HIS A 86 -15.22 1.06 -6.24
C HIS A 86 -15.16 2.32 -5.37
N HIS A 87 -14.13 3.14 -5.51
CA HIS A 87 -13.86 4.31 -4.67
C HIS A 87 -13.48 5.53 -5.50
N ARG A 88 -13.72 6.71 -4.92
CA ARG A 88 -13.14 7.97 -5.40
C ARG A 88 -11.78 8.17 -4.73
N ASP A 89 -10.85 8.85 -5.39
CA ASP A 89 -9.50 9.10 -4.86
C ASP A 89 -9.50 9.81 -3.48
N ALA A 90 -10.54 10.59 -3.18
CA ALA A 90 -10.73 11.28 -1.91
C ALA A 90 -10.95 10.35 -0.68
N ILE A 91 -11.08 9.04 -0.87
CA ILE A 91 -11.27 8.06 0.20
C ILE A 91 -9.92 7.56 0.77
N LEU A 92 -8.79 7.89 0.13
CA LEU A 92 -7.46 7.65 0.67
C LEU A 92 -7.17 8.67 1.79
N ILE A 93 -7.55 8.34 3.03
CA ILE A 93 -7.36 9.17 4.22
C ILE A 93 -6.30 8.59 5.15
#